data_AF-A0A3P8BWJ1-F1
#
_entry.id   AF-A0A3P8BWJ1-F1
#
_cell.length_a   1.000
_cell.length_b   1.000
_cell.length_c   1.000
_cell.angle_alpha   90.00
_cell.angle_beta   90.00
_cell.angle_gamma   90.00
#
_symmetry.space_group_name_H-M   'P 1'
#
loop_
_entity.id
_entity.type
_entity.pdbx_description
1 polymer ?
#
loop_
_entity_poly.entity_id
_entity_poly.type
_entity_poly.pdbx_seq_one_letter_code
_entity_poly.pdbx_strand_id
1 'polypeptide(L)'
;MLPYASDLLDAVLQLPGDSSKGILLCRLETKVLQRIGLLFCPPINTTWQYQRGCRSLQDNLESLLMNHGNKDSSVSAKVADHSLYTGFQNNISSDISGDCSLTMNYELSNTDEVAEVIDKLISALRNQFTGVRWSAAKGIGRICSRLSSSMVNDVLSAVLSLCTKLEPYTAWHGACLALAELGRRSLLLPSKLPEVIPVVLRALFYDERSGDHNYGSNVRDAGCYVCWAFARAYHPKDFVDYVIPIASSLVLVSLFDREVSVRRAASAAFQENVGRQGQFPHGIEILTTCDYFSVGNRAHCYLQLSVSVAKFKEYIEPMIGHLVNVRLGHWDDSIRYLAACALGKLYIADPDYMMEIVLPQIISGSIKSTLHNQQGCIFGTGELLCASSSISNNNSNSNNSNSNSISNSNSNNNSNKIKLNLKKYWTAGETAPQRLNIDFLPDTNKINEFKITLSNTLQTLQDLLKEEETTIKDNWKGIKETPIPAC
;
A
#
# COMPACT_ATOMS: atom_id res chain seq x y z
N MET A 1 -28.14 -37.68 -3.05
CA MET A 1 -26.66 -37.52 -3.08
C MET A 1 -26.06 -37.50 -1.69
N LEU A 2 -26.65 -36.83 -0.70
CA LEU A 2 -26.12 -36.80 0.68
C LEU A 2 -25.76 -38.19 1.26
N PRO A 3 -26.56 -39.27 1.07
CA PRO A 3 -26.21 -40.60 1.60
C PRO A 3 -24.91 -41.20 1.03
N TYR A 4 -24.44 -40.70 -0.11
CA TYR A 4 -23.20 -41.16 -0.77
C TYR A 4 -22.08 -40.12 -0.65
N ALA A 5 -22.29 -39.02 0.10
CA ALA A 5 -21.36 -37.91 0.13
C ALA A 5 -20.03 -38.28 0.82
N SER A 6 -20.09 -39.09 1.88
CA SER A 6 -18.89 -39.59 2.58
C SER A 6 -18.11 -40.57 1.70
N ASP A 7 -18.79 -41.53 1.05
CA ASP A 7 -18.14 -42.45 0.09
C ASP A 7 -17.45 -41.69 -1.07
N LEU A 8 -18.12 -40.64 -1.58
CA LEU A 8 -17.55 -39.78 -2.63
C LEU A 8 -16.36 -38.97 -2.13
N LEU A 9 -16.38 -38.50 -0.88
CA LEU A 9 -15.25 -37.81 -0.28
C LEU A 9 -14.05 -38.76 -0.20
N ASP A 10 -14.25 -39.96 0.35
CA ASP A 10 -13.20 -40.97 0.48
C ASP A 10 -12.60 -41.36 -0.88
N ALA A 11 -13.45 -41.55 -1.90
CA ALA A 11 -12.99 -41.84 -3.25
C ALA A 11 -12.12 -40.71 -3.85
N VAL A 12 -12.46 -39.45 -3.57
CA VAL A 12 -11.68 -38.30 -4.02
C VAL A 12 -10.37 -38.18 -3.25
N LEU A 13 -10.39 -38.43 -1.93
CA LEU A 13 -9.21 -38.39 -1.07
C LEU A 13 -8.16 -39.45 -1.41
N GLN A 14 -8.59 -40.58 -1.97
CA GLN A 14 -7.70 -41.66 -2.44
C GLN A 14 -7.05 -41.36 -3.81
N LEU A 15 -7.41 -40.28 -4.50
CA LEU A 15 -6.77 -39.92 -5.77
C LEU A 15 -5.29 -39.56 -5.56
N PRO A 16 -4.40 -39.85 -6.53
CA PRO A 16 -2.96 -39.60 -6.41
C PRO A 16 -2.59 -38.14 -6.09
N GLY A 17 -1.47 -37.88 -5.42
CA GLY A 17 -1.08 -36.52 -5.02
C GLY A 17 -0.89 -35.52 -6.18
N ASP A 18 -1.02 -34.22 -5.84
CA ASP A 18 -0.98 -33.06 -6.76
C ASP A 18 0.27 -32.99 -7.65
N SER A 19 1.41 -33.56 -7.23
CA SER A 19 2.67 -33.55 -7.98
C SER A 19 2.62 -34.33 -9.30
N SER A 20 1.65 -35.22 -9.47
CA SER A 20 1.45 -36.04 -10.68
C SER A 20 0.30 -35.55 -11.57
N LYS A 21 -0.49 -34.59 -11.08
CA LYS A 21 -1.76 -34.17 -11.70
C LYS A 21 -1.56 -32.91 -12.56
N GLY A 22 -2.07 -32.95 -13.79
CA GLY A 22 -2.14 -31.76 -14.64
C GLY A 22 -3.13 -30.71 -14.09
N ILE A 23 -2.95 -29.45 -14.48
CA ILE A 23 -3.78 -28.29 -14.02
C ILE A 23 -5.30 -28.56 -14.06
N LEU A 24 -5.78 -29.24 -15.10
CA LEU A 24 -7.21 -29.53 -15.27
C LEU A 24 -7.72 -30.46 -14.17
N LEU A 25 -6.95 -31.50 -13.84
CA LEU A 25 -7.35 -32.50 -12.86
C LEU A 25 -7.39 -31.89 -11.45
N CYS A 26 -6.35 -31.17 -11.03
CA CYS A 26 -6.33 -30.44 -9.75
C CYS A 26 -7.52 -29.48 -9.63
N ARG A 27 -7.84 -28.75 -10.72
CA ARG A 27 -8.95 -27.80 -10.71
C ARG A 27 -10.31 -28.51 -10.63
N LEU A 28 -10.49 -29.61 -11.34
CA LEU A 28 -11.73 -30.39 -11.30
C LEU A 28 -11.93 -31.04 -9.94
N GLU A 29 -10.88 -31.64 -9.37
CA GLU A 29 -10.88 -32.21 -8.02
C GLU A 29 -11.26 -31.16 -6.97
N THR A 30 -10.62 -29.99 -6.99
CA THR A 30 -10.97 -28.87 -6.09
C THR A 30 -12.44 -28.47 -6.26
N LYS A 31 -12.98 -28.51 -7.48
CA LYS A 31 -14.39 -28.21 -7.76
C LYS A 31 -15.35 -29.35 -7.35
N VAL A 32 -14.89 -30.59 -7.30
CA VAL A 32 -15.67 -31.73 -6.80
C VAL A 32 -15.74 -31.67 -5.28
N LEU A 33 -14.59 -31.47 -4.60
CA LEU A 33 -14.52 -31.27 -3.15
C LEU A 33 -15.47 -30.16 -2.67
N GLN A 34 -15.50 -29.03 -3.38
CA GLN A 34 -16.47 -27.97 -3.10
C GLN A 34 -17.93 -28.41 -3.12
N ARG A 35 -18.30 -29.23 -4.12
CA ARG A 35 -19.68 -29.70 -4.26
C ARG A 35 -20.00 -30.70 -3.16
N ILE A 36 -19.07 -31.58 -2.83
CA ILE A 36 -19.19 -32.54 -1.73
C ILE A 36 -19.37 -31.79 -0.39
N GLY A 37 -18.52 -30.81 -0.07
CA GLY A 37 -18.67 -30.00 1.15
C GLY A 37 -20.03 -29.28 1.24
N LEU A 38 -20.55 -28.81 0.11
CA LEU A 38 -21.90 -28.21 0.04
C LEU A 38 -23.04 -29.22 0.14
N LEU A 39 -22.80 -30.53 -0.02
CA LEU A 39 -23.80 -31.55 0.31
C LEU A 39 -23.92 -31.70 1.82
N PHE A 40 -22.80 -31.71 2.54
CA PHE A 40 -22.78 -31.79 4.00
C PHE A 40 -23.32 -30.53 4.68
N CYS A 41 -23.16 -29.37 4.06
CA CYS A 41 -23.67 -28.10 4.59
C CYS A 41 -24.99 -27.71 3.89
N PRO A 42 -26.18 -28.01 4.45
CA PRO A 42 -27.43 -27.56 3.84
C PRO A 42 -27.54 -26.02 3.88
N PRO A 43 -28.40 -25.42 3.03
CA PRO A 43 -28.60 -23.97 3.04
C PRO A 43 -29.21 -23.53 4.38
N ILE A 44 -28.56 -22.58 5.06
CA ILE A 44 -29.05 -21.99 6.31
C ILE A 44 -29.17 -20.48 6.10
N ASN A 45 -30.22 -19.88 6.66
CA ASN A 45 -30.33 -18.43 6.75
C ASN A 45 -29.56 -17.98 8.00
N THR A 46 -28.33 -17.53 7.83
CA THR A 46 -27.46 -17.15 8.94
C THR A 46 -27.72 -15.70 9.34
N THR A 47 -28.14 -15.48 10.58
CA THR A 47 -28.43 -14.15 11.13
C THR A 47 -27.18 -13.37 11.51
N TRP A 48 -26.05 -14.06 11.68
CA TRP A 48 -24.79 -13.46 12.13
C TRP A 48 -24.02 -12.73 11.03
N GLN A 49 -24.32 -12.99 9.74
CA GLN A 49 -23.58 -12.37 8.62
C GLN A 49 -23.67 -10.84 8.66
N TYR A 50 -22.60 -10.18 8.25
CA TYR A 50 -22.57 -8.72 8.25
C TYR A 50 -23.60 -8.13 7.27
N GLN A 51 -24.48 -7.25 7.75
CA GLN A 51 -25.50 -6.60 6.93
C GLN A 51 -25.12 -5.15 6.68
N ARG A 52 -24.67 -4.86 5.46
CA ARG A 52 -24.36 -3.49 4.99
C ARG A 52 -25.62 -2.63 4.74
N GLY A 53 -26.81 -3.14 5.07
CA GLY A 53 -28.11 -2.58 4.67
C GLY A 53 -28.69 -3.22 3.40
N CYS A 54 -29.66 -2.55 2.79
CA CYS A 54 -30.45 -3.01 1.64
C CYS A 54 -29.58 -3.44 0.45
N ARG A 55 -29.50 -4.75 0.21
CA ARG A 55 -28.66 -5.35 -0.84
C ARG A 55 -29.35 -5.38 -2.20
N SER A 56 -30.67 -5.21 -2.23
CA SER A 56 -31.45 -5.09 -3.45
C SER A 56 -31.84 -3.64 -3.72
N LEU A 57 -31.83 -3.26 -5.00
CA LEU A 57 -32.47 -2.00 -5.43
C LEU A 57 -33.94 -1.98 -4.99
N GLN A 58 -34.60 -3.14 -4.95
CA GLN A 58 -35.96 -3.27 -4.48
C GLN A 58 -36.10 -2.88 -3.01
N ASP A 59 -35.26 -3.39 -2.11
CA ASP A 59 -35.31 -3.00 -0.69
C ASP A 59 -35.05 -1.49 -0.50
N ASN A 60 -34.14 -0.93 -1.31
CA ASN A 60 -33.86 0.51 -1.33
C ASN A 60 -35.07 1.32 -1.86
N LEU A 61 -35.79 0.81 -2.86
CA LEU A 61 -36.97 1.46 -3.42
C LEU A 61 -38.20 1.29 -2.51
N GLU A 62 -38.40 0.14 -1.90
CA GLU A 62 -39.49 -0.12 -0.95
C GLU A 62 -39.34 0.73 0.29
N SER A 63 -38.13 0.87 0.85
CA SER A 63 -37.89 1.80 1.96
C SER A 63 -38.14 3.27 1.59
N LEU A 64 -37.80 3.69 0.36
CA LEU A 64 -38.14 5.02 -0.16
C LEU A 64 -39.64 5.22 -0.38
N LEU A 65 -40.34 4.20 -0.90
CA LEU A 65 -41.78 4.24 -1.16
C LEU A 65 -42.60 4.22 0.14
N MET A 66 -42.18 3.46 1.15
CA MET A 66 -42.81 3.46 2.48
C MET A 66 -42.65 4.80 3.21
N ASN A 67 -41.55 5.52 2.96
CA ASN A 67 -41.33 6.86 3.49
C ASN A 67 -42.10 7.97 2.75
N HIS A 68 -42.67 7.69 1.56
CA HIS A 68 -43.46 8.65 0.79
C HIS A 68 -44.95 8.67 1.16
N GLY A 69 -45.43 7.75 2.00
CA GLY A 69 -46.84 7.67 2.41
C GLY A 69 -47.28 8.74 3.42
N ASN A 70 -46.39 9.65 3.87
CA ASN A 70 -46.73 10.63 4.90
C ASN A 70 -45.98 11.97 4.72
N LYS A 71 -46.43 12.80 3.77
CA LYS A 71 -46.68 14.25 3.92
C LYS A 71 -46.79 14.96 2.56
N ASP A 72 -48.00 15.45 2.28
CA ASP A 72 -48.22 16.65 1.48
C ASP A 72 -47.59 17.84 2.20
N SER A 73 -46.41 18.30 1.78
CA SER A 73 -46.02 19.72 1.84
C SER A 73 -44.77 19.98 1.00
N SER A 74 -44.81 21.09 0.28
CA SER A 74 -43.87 21.58 -0.73
C SER A 74 -42.48 21.98 -0.20
N VAL A 75 -41.49 21.88 -1.10
CA VAL A 75 -40.30 22.76 -1.31
C VAL A 75 -38.90 22.15 -1.05
N SER A 76 -38.12 22.21 -2.15
CA SER A 76 -36.66 22.35 -2.31
C SER A 76 -35.75 21.17 -1.95
N ALA A 77 -35.13 20.63 -2.99
CA ALA A 77 -33.87 19.90 -2.93
C ALA A 77 -32.81 20.76 -2.22
N LYS A 78 -32.47 20.38 -0.99
CA LYS A 78 -31.20 20.72 -0.35
C LYS A 78 -30.59 19.42 0.16
N VAL A 79 -29.29 19.29 -0.10
CA VAL A 79 -28.40 18.24 0.39
C VAL A 79 -28.65 18.04 1.88
N ALA A 80 -29.15 16.85 2.24
CA ALA A 80 -29.39 16.49 3.62
C ALA A 80 -28.21 15.67 4.14
N ASP A 81 -27.58 16.25 5.14
CA ASP A 81 -26.53 15.73 5.99
C ASP A 81 -26.96 14.46 6.74
N HIS A 82 -25.94 13.80 7.27
CA HIS A 82 -25.99 12.69 8.22
C HIS A 82 -27.04 12.89 9.34
N SER A 83 -27.90 11.88 9.53
CA SER A 83 -28.65 11.49 10.75
C SER A 83 -30.13 11.23 10.44
N LEU A 84 -30.70 10.22 11.11
CA LEU A 84 -32.09 9.74 11.04
C LEU A 84 -32.37 8.71 9.94
N TYR A 85 -32.21 7.43 10.27
CA TYR A 85 -33.19 6.36 10.01
C TYR A 85 -32.87 5.15 10.92
N THR A 86 -33.16 5.32 12.21
CA THR A 86 -33.58 4.21 13.08
C THR A 86 -35.07 4.03 12.87
N GLY A 87 -35.49 2.96 12.21
CA GLY A 87 -36.89 2.82 11.80
C GLY A 87 -37.29 1.41 11.35
N PHE A 88 -36.76 0.37 12.00
CA PHE A 88 -37.49 -0.89 12.18
C PHE A 88 -37.25 -1.33 13.62
N GLN A 89 -38.05 -0.75 14.52
CA GLN A 89 -38.29 -1.31 15.84
C GLN A 89 -38.96 -2.67 15.65
N ASN A 90 -38.16 -3.74 15.68
CA ASN A 90 -38.61 -4.92 16.38
C ASN A 90 -38.66 -4.55 17.86
N ASN A 91 -39.85 -4.56 18.44
CA ASN A 91 -40.07 -4.45 19.87
C ASN A 91 -39.28 -5.54 20.61
N ILE A 92 -38.06 -5.23 21.05
CA ILE A 92 -37.43 -5.85 22.21
C ILE A 92 -36.94 -4.70 23.06
N SER A 93 -37.63 -4.51 24.17
CA SER A 93 -37.33 -3.59 25.25
C SER A 93 -35.86 -3.63 25.66
N SER A 94 -35.33 -2.44 25.90
CA SER A 94 -34.09 -2.15 26.60
C SER A 94 -34.04 -2.88 27.93
N ASP A 95 -33.10 -3.82 28.02
CA ASP A 95 -32.38 -4.30 29.21
C ASP A 95 -32.06 -5.78 28.97
N ILE A 96 -30.83 -6.08 28.54
CA ILE A 96 -30.10 -7.33 28.83
C ILE A 96 -28.64 -7.07 28.41
N SER A 97 -27.82 -6.71 29.39
CA SER A 97 -26.46 -7.22 29.48
C SER A 97 -26.56 -8.73 29.61
N GLY A 98 -26.40 -9.45 28.51
CA GLY A 98 -26.52 -10.91 28.49
C GLY A 98 -26.33 -11.45 27.09
N ASP A 99 -25.29 -12.25 26.97
CA ASP A 99 -24.98 -13.19 25.90
C ASP A 99 -26.19 -13.56 25.03
N CYS A 100 -26.27 -13.04 23.79
CA CYS A 100 -27.36 -13.33 22.87
C CYS A 100 -27.16 -14.71 22.22
N SER A 101 -27.41 -15.71 23.06
CA SER A 101 -27.45 -17.15 22.83
C SER A 101 -28.75 -17.56 22.11
N LEU A 102 -29.06 -16.92 20.99
CA LEU A 102 -30.15 -17.34 20.08
C LEU A 102 -29.62 -17.65 18.67
N THR A 103 -28.39 -18.15 18.59
CA THR A 103 -28.08 -19.15 17.56
C THR A 103 -28.92 -20.37 17.89
N MET A 104 -29.94 -20.68 17.09
CA MET A 104 -30.38 -22.07 16.96
C MET A 104 -29.11 -22.91 16.87
N ASN A 105 -28.91 -23.80 17.85
CA ASN A 105 -27.83 -24.79 17.87
C ASN A 105 -28.02 -25.70 16.65
N TYR A 106 -27.62 -25.21 15.48
CA TYR A 106 -27.49 -26.02 14.29
C TYR A 106 -26.23 -26.86 14.49
N GLU A 107 -26.39 -28.00 15.14
CA GLU A 107 -25.36 -29.03 15.19
C GLU A 107 -25.25 -29.61 13.78
N LEU A 108 -24.16 -29.25 13.10
CA LEU A 108 -23.83 -29.80 11.79
C LEU A 108 -23.41 -31.27 11.99
N SER A 109 -24.27 -32.20 11.56
CA SER A 109 -24.05 -33.65 11.76
C SER A 109 -22.76 -34.17 11.13
N ASN A 110 -22.27 -33.53 10.07
CA ASN A 110 -21.09 -33.93 9.30
C ASN A 110 -19.93 -32.95 9.49
N THR A 111 -19.65 -32.59 10.75
CA THR A 111 -18.61 -31.60 11.07
C THR A 111 -17.22 -32.09 10.65
N ASP A 112 -16.91 -33.36 10.85
CA ASP A 112 -15.61 -33.95 10.52
C ASP A 112 -15.37 -33.96 9.01
N GLU A 113 -16.35 -34.38 8.20
CA GLU A 113 -16.20 -34.38 6.74
C GLU A 113 -16.11 -32.96 6.17
N VAL A 114 -16.81 -32.00 6.79
CA VAL A 114 -16.73 -30.59 6.40
C VAL A 114 -15.35 -30.01 6.74
N ALA A 115 -14.80 -30.34 7.92
CA ALA A 115 -13.44 -29.96 8.29
C ALA A 115 -12.42 -30.53 7.31
N GLU A 116 -12.50 -31.82 6.97
CA GLU A 116 -11.60 -32.47 5.99
C GLU A 116 -11.69 -31.79 4.61
N VAL A 117 -12.90 -31.48 4.12
CA VAL A 117 -13.06 -30.74 2.87
C VAL A 117 -12.42 -29.35 2.95
N ILE A 118 -12.65 -28.62 4.03
CA ILE A 118 -12.08 -27.28 4.24
C ILE A 118 -10.54 -27.36 4.27
N ASP A 119 -9.96 -28.33 4.96
CA ASP A 119 -8.52 -28.52 5.04
C ASP A 119 -7.90 -28.80 3.67
N LYS A 120 -8.55 -29.63 2.84
CA LYS A 120 -8.12 -29.84 1.45
C LYS A 120 -8.22 -28.57 0.61
N LEU A 121 -9.26 -27.75 0.81
CA LEU A 121 -9.37 -26.47 0.11
C LEU A 121 -8.30 -25.47 0.58
N ILE A 122 -7.99 -25.41 1.88
CA ILE A 122 -6.91 -24.58 2.42
C ILE A 122 -5.55 -25.05 1.90
N SER A 123 -5.32 -26.35 1.78
CA SER A 123 -4.14 -26.90 1.11
C SER A 123 -4.07 -26.48 -0.36
N ALA A 124 -5.19 -26.55 -1.09
CA ALA A 124 -5.29 -26.13 -2.48
C ALA A 124 -5.08 -24.61 -2.69
N LEU A 125 -5.17 -23.77 -1.65
CA LEU A 125 -4.75 -22.36 -1.71
C LEU A 125 -3.24 -22.20 -1.94
N ARG A 126 -2.43 -23.23 -1.66
CA ARG A 126 -0.97 -23.23 -1.90
C ARG A 126 -0.57 -23.75 -3.28
N ASN A 127 -1.53 -24.28 -4.05
CA ASN A 127 -1.24 -24.94 -5.33
C ASN A 127 -0.55 -23.98 -6.30
N GLN A 128 0.37 -24.49 -7.13
CA GLN A 128 1.13 -23.71 -8.12
C GLN A 128 0.23 -22.99 -9.15
N PHE A 129 -0.93 -23.56 -9.49
CA PHE A 129 -1.83 -23.02 -10.50
C PHE A 129 -2.84 -22.04 -9.91
N THR A 130 -2.83 -20.79 -10.40
CA THR A 130 -3.77 -19.73 -9.97
C THR A 130 -5.23 -20.14 -10.10
N GLY A 131 -5.59 -20.89 -11.16
CA GLY A 131 -6.96 -21.38 -11.37
C GLY A 131 -7.44 -22.37 -10.30
N VAL A 132 -6.53 -23.12 -9.68
CA VAL A 132 -6.81 -24.01 -8.56
C VAL A 132 -7.02 -23.17 -7.29
N ARG A 133 -6.07 -22.27 -6.97
CA ARG A 133 -6.17 -21.35 -5.83
C ARG A 133 -7.47 -20.54 -5.82
N TRP A 134 -7.87 -20.00 -6.97
CA TRP A 134 -9.13 -19.28 -7.14
C TRP A 134 -10.36 -20.17 -6.96
N SER A 135 -10.31 -21.41 -7.46
CA SER A 135 -11.39 -22.37 -7.24
C SER A 135 -11.52 -22.69 -5.76
N ALA A 136 -10.41 -22.92 -5.07
CA ALA A 136 -10.37 -23.22 -3.64
C ALA A 136 -10.94 -22.05 -2.80
N ALA A 137 -10.48 -20.82 -3.03
CA ALA A 137 -10.97 -19.62 -2.35
C ALA A 137 -12.49 -19.44 -2.48
N LYS A 138 -13.03 -19.61 -3.70
CA LYS A 138 -14.49 -19.59 -3.94
C LYS A 138 -15.21 -20.71 -3.21
N GLY A 139 -14.60 -21.88 -3.14
CA GLY A 139 -15.10 -23.03 -2.41
C GLY A 139 -15.27 -22.73 -0.93
N ILE A 140 -14.20 -22.25 -0.30
CA ILE A 140 -14.17 -21.82 1.09
C ILE A 140 -15.28 -20.82 1.35
N GLY A 141 -15.36 -19.72 0.58
CA GLY A 141 -16.42 -18.73 0.76
C GLY A 141 -17.85 -19.29 0.63
N ARG A 142 -18.09 -20.25 -0.28
CA ARG A 142 -19.42 -20.88 -0.44
C ARG A 142 -19.77 -21.80 0.73
N ILE A 143 -18.82 -22.61 1.20
CA ILE A 143 -19.05 -23.52 2.32
C ILE A 143 -19.24 -22.68 3.59
N CYS A 144 -18.34 -21.74 3.88
CA CYS A 144 -18.44 -20.84 5.04
C CYS A 144 -19.76 -20.05 5.11
N SER A 145 -20.40 -19.76 3.98
CA SER A 145 -21.73 -19.09 3.98
C SER A 145 -22.85 -19.93 4.61
N ARG A 146 -22.60 -21.21 4.88
CA ARG A 146 -23.53 -22.17 5.48
C ARG A 146 -23.06 -22.67 6.85
N LEU A 147 -22.00 -22.08 7.40
CA LEU A 147 -21.44 -22.46 8.70
C LEU A 147 -21.83 -21.46 9.79
N SER A 148 -21.61 -21.87 11.04
CA SER A 148 -21.72 -20.98 12.20
C SER A 148 -20.58 -19.94 12.21
N SER A 149 -20.79 -18.83 12.90
CA SER A 149 -19.77 -17.78 13.05
C SER A 149 -18.47 -18.32 13.65
N SER A 150 -18.56 -19.24 14.63
CA SER A 150 -17.39 -19.87 15.25
C SER A 150 -16.54 -20.61 14.23
N MET A 151 -17.17 -21.50 13.43
CA MET A 151 -16.45 -22.28 12.42
C MET A 151 -15.83 -21.39 11.35
N VAL A 152 -16.51 -20.30 10.95
CA VAL A 152 -15.93 -19.34 9.99
C VAL A 152 -14.72 -18.63 10.57
N ASN A 153 -14.70 -18.34 11.88
CA ASN A 153 -13.54 -17.76 12.54
C ASN A 153 -12.36 -18.73 12.53
N ASP A 154 -12.59 -20.03 12.76
CA ASP A 154 -11.53 -21.05 12.69
C ASP A 154 -10.92 -21.13 11.27
N VAL A 155 -11.79 -21.11 10.25
CA VAL A 155 -11.34 -21.03 8.84
C VAL A 155 -10.56 -19.75 8.57
N LEU A 156 -11.02 -18.60 9.08
CA LEU A 156 -10.31 -17.34 8.93
C LEU A 156 -8.92 -17.41 9.55
N SER A 157 -8.78 -17.94 10.76
CA SER A 157 -7.49 -18.14 11.43
C SER A 157 -6.57 -19.06 10.63
N ALA A 158 -7.10 -20.14 10.04
CA ALA A 158 -6.35 -21.03 9.17
C ALA A 158 -5.94 -20.37 7.83
N VAL A 159 -6.75 -19.45 7.29
CA VAL A 159 -6.37 -18.64 6.11
C VAL A 159 -5.29 -17.61 6.46
N LEU A 160 -5.38 -16.97 7.64
CA LEU A 160 -4.40 -15.98 8.08
C LEU A 160 -3.04 -16.63 8.41
N SER A 161 -3.02 -17.89 8.87
CA SER A 161 -1.78 -18.64 9.11
C SER A 161 -0.96 -18.91 7.84
N LEU A 162 -1.58 -18.80 6.66
CA LEU A 162 -0.90 -18.84 5.36
C LEU A 162 -0.05 -17.59 5.09
N CYS A 163 -0.30 -16.48 5.80
CA CYS A 163 0.32 -15.19 5.54
C CYS A 163 1.53 -14.94 6.47
N THR A 164 2.44 -15.91 6.50
CA THR A 164 3.69 -15.87 7.28
C THR A 164 4.91 -15.88 6.37
N LYS A 165 6.08 -15.49 6.89
CA LYS A 165 7.34 -15.48 6.11
C LYS A 165 7.82 -16.88 5.72
N LEU A 166 7.28 -17.92 6.33
CA LEU A 166 7.65 -19.32 6.08
C LEU A 166 6.86 -19.93 4.92
N GLU A 167 5.73 -19.33 4.57
CA GLU A 167 4.84 -19.80 3.51
C GLU A 167 5.21 -19.15 2.16
N PRO A 168 5.10 -19.89 1.04
CA PRO A 168 5.46 -19.39 -0.27
C PRO A 168 4.49 -18.32 -0.77
N TYR A 169 4.90 -17.53 -1.77
CA TYR A 169 4.02 -16.55 -2.42
C TYR A 169 2.67 -17.15 -2.91
N THR A 170 2.61 -18.43 -3.27
CA THR A 170 1.36 -19.08 -3.69
C THR A 170 0.34 -19.14 -2.57
N ALA A 171 0.77 -19.42 -1.34
CA ALA A 171 -0.06 -19.45 -0.15
C ALA A 171 -0.60 -18.05 0.17
N TRP A 172 0.25 -17.03 0.17
CA TRP A 172 -0.14 -15.63 0.35
C TRP A 172 -1.17 -15.18 -0.69
N HIS A 173 -0.92 -15.52 -1.95
CA HIS A 173 -1.86 -15.24 -3.03
C HIS A 173 -3.21 -15.92 -2.80
N GLY A 174 -3.22 -17.23 -2.50
CA GLY A 174 -4.43 -17.98 -2.22
C GLY A 174 -5.20 -17.41 -1.03
N ALA A 175 -4.49 -17.05 0.04
CA ALA A 175 -5.06 -16.44 1.23
C ALA A 175 -5.75 -15.10 0.91
N CYS A 176 -5.11 -14.21 0.14
CA CYS A 176 -5.73 -12.96 -0.29
C CYS A 176 -7.04 -13.19 -1.07
N LEU A 177 -7.05 -14.18 -1.98
CA LEU A 177 -8.28 -14.55 -2.69
C LEU A 177 -9.39 -15.05 -1.76
N ALA A 178 -9.03 -15.86 -0.76
CA ALA A 178 -9.97 -16.36 0.23
C ALA A 178 -10.53 -15.23 1.11
N LEU A 179 -9.68 -14.31 1.58
CA LEU A 179 -10.09 -13.12 2.35
C LEU A 179 -11.08 -12.25 1.55
N ALA A 180 -10.81 -12.04 0.26
CA ALA A 180 -11.74 -11.31 -0.61
C ALA A 180 -13.09 -12.03 -0.76
N GLU A 181 -13.10 -13.36 -0.91
CA GLU A 181 -14.34 -14.15 -0.99
C GLU A 181 -15.14 -14.13 0.33
N LEU A 182 -14.47 -14.22 1.49
CA LEU A 182 -15.10 -14.09 2.80
C LEU A 182 -15.73 -12.71 2.99
N GLY A 183 -14.99 -11.64 2.65
CA GLY A 183 -15.49 -10.27 2.72
C GLY A 183 -16.70 -10.03 1.80
N ARG A 184 -16.62 -10.43 0.52
CA ARG A 184 -17.72 -10.22 -0.46
C ARG A 184 -19.01 -10.95 -0.09
N ARG A 185 -18.92 -12.02 0.70
CA ARG A 185 -20.05 -12.80 1.19
C ARG A 185 -20.52 -12.35 2.57
N SER A 186 -19.91 -11.29 3.11
CA SER A 186 -20.22 -10.73 4.43
C SER A 186 -20.02 -11.73 5.57
N LEU A 187 -19.04 -12.62 5.40
CA LEU A 187 -18.66 -13.64 6.38
C LEU A 187 -17.54 -13.14 7.32
N LEU A 188 -16.91 -12.03 6.97
CA LEU A 188 -15.86 -11.40 7.75
C LEU A 188 -16.46 -10.18 8.46
N LEU A 189 -16.72 -10.32 9.76
CA LEU A 189 -17.32 -9.28 10.58
C LEU A 189 -16.36 -8.10 10.80
N PRO A 190 -16.86 -6.87 10.99
CA PRO A 190 -16.02 -5.70 11.27
C PRO A 190 -15.05 -5.90 12.44
N SER A 191 -15.44 -6.65 13.46
CA SER A 191 -14.59 -7.00 14.60
C SER A 191 -13.31 -7.77 14.24
N LYS A 192 -13.25 -8.36 13.04
CA LYS A 192 -12.08 -9.08 12.51
C LYS A 192 -11.18 -8.21 11.63
N LEU A 193 -11.62 -7.01 11.23
CA LEU A 193 -10.81 -6.09 10.43
C LEU A 193 -9.47 -5.70 11.10
N PRO A 194 -9.37 -5.50 12.43
CA PRO A 194 -8.08 -5.20 13.07
C PRO A 194 -7.02 -6.29 12.87
N GLU A 195 -7.44 -7.56 12.73
CA GLU A 195 -6.56 -8.69 12.49
C GLU A 195 -6.21 -8.84 10.99
N VAL A 196 -7.19 -8.59 10.12
CA VAL A 196 -7.09 -8.85 8.68
C VAL A 196 -6.39 -7.73 7.92
N ILE A 197 -6.69 -6.47 8.22
CA ILE A 197 -6.13 -5.31 7.51
C ILE A 197 -4.60 -5.28 7.54
N PRO A 198 -3.91 -5.52 8.68
CA PRO A 198 -2.45 -5.59 8.69
C PRO A 198 -1.88 -6.65 7.73
N VAL A 199 -2.59 -7.77 7.52
CA VAL A 199 -2.18 -8.79 6.55
C VAL A 199 -2.34 -8.29 5.12
N VAL A 200 -3.45 -7.62 4.81
CA VAL A 200 -3.70 -7.01 3.50
C VAL A 200 -2.65 -5.94 3.17
N LEU A 201 -2.32 -5.07 4.13
CA LEU A 201 -1.29 -4.05 3.95
C LEU A 201 0.10 -4.66 3.69
N ARG A 202 0.44 -5.77 4.36
CA ARG A 202 1.67 -6.53 4.04
C ARG A 202 1.61 -7.14 2.63
N ALA A 203 0.45 -7.66 2.21
CA ALA A 203 0.28 -8.25 0.88
C ALA A 203 0.46 -7.23 -0.25
N LEU A 204 0.01 -5.98 -0.07
CA LEU A 204 0.19 -4.88 -1.03
C LEU A 204 1.66 -4.56 -1.34
N PHE A 205 2.56 -4.87 -0.42
CA PHE A 205 4.01 -4.67 -0.58
C PHE A 205 4.80 -5.98 -0.55
N TYR A 206 4.13 -7.12 -0.80
CA TYR A 206 4.77 -8.42 -0.80
C TYR A 206 5.84 -8.50 -1.91
N ASP A 207 7.04 -8.89 -1.51
CA ASP A 207 8.20 -9.03 -2.39
C ASP A 207 9.05 -10.20 -1.89
N GLU A 208 9.05 -11.31 -2.63
CA GLU A 208 9.84 -12.51 -2.35
C GLU A 208 10.88 -12.70 -3.45
N ARG A 209 12.15 -12.81 -3.05
CA ARG A 209 13.27 -13.06 -3.97
C ARG A 209 13.77 -14.49 -3.80
N SER A 210 13.80 -15.25 -4.89
CA SER A 210 14.39 -16.58 -4.94
C SER A 210 15.37 -16.65 -6.12
N GLY A 211 16.66 -16.52 -5.80
CA GLY A 211 17.72 -16.34 -6.79
C GLY A 211 17.53 -15.07 -7.64
N ASP A 212 17.48 -15.25 -8.95
CA ASP A 212 17.23 -14.19 -9.94
C ASP A 212 15.74 -13.98 -10.25
N HIS A 213 14.87 -14.82 -9.69
CA HIS A 213 13.42 -14.69 -9.85
C HIS A 213 12.83 -13.85 -8.71
N ASN A 214 11.87 -13.01 -9.08
CA ASN A 214 11.06 -12.24 -8.15
C ASN A 214 9.62 -12.76 -8.21
N TYR A 215 9.10 -13.14 -7.04
CA TYR A 215 7.74 -13.60 -6.86
C TYR A 215 6.99 -12.60 -5.99
N GLY A 216 5.72 -12.32 -6.31
CA GLY A 216 4.90 -11.43 -5.50
C GLY A 216 4.05 -10.43 -6.26
N SER A 217 4.24 -10.25 -7.57
CA SER A 217 3.35 -9.40 -8.38
C SER A 217 1.89 -9.84 -8.30
N ASN A 218 1.67 -11.16 -8.34
CA ASN A 218 0.37 -11.76 -8.14
C ASN A 218 -0.17 -11.55 -6.71
N VAL A 219 0.67 -11.62 -5.66
CA VAL A 219 0.26 -11.39 -4.27
C VAL A 219 -0.18 -9.94 -4.08
N ARG A 220 0.59 -8.98 -4.60
CA ARG A 220 0.26 -7.55 -4.55
C ARG A 220 -1.01 -7.21 -5.33
N ASP A 221 -1.19 -7.79 -6.51
CA ASP A 221 -2.44 -7.72 -7.28
C ASP A 221 -3.63 -8.29 -6.48
N ALA A 222 -3.46 -9.46 -5.86
CA ALA A 222 -4.48 -10.06 -5.00
C ALA A 222 -4.77 -9.19 -3.76
N GLY A 223 -3.77 -8.54 -3.17
CA GLY A 223 -3.94 -7.55 -2.10
C GLY A 223 -4.80 -6.36 -2.55
N CYS A 224 -4.56 -5.84 -3.76
CA CYS A 224 -5.40 -4.80 -4.36
C CYS A 224 -6.84 -5.31 -4.56
N TYR A 225 -7.01 -6.56 -4.99
CA TYR A 225 -8.32 -7.19 -5.11
C TYR A 225 -9.04 -7.31 -3.76
N VAL A 226 -8.34 -7.58 -2.65
CA VAL A 226 -8.94 -7.53 -1.30
C VAL A 226 -9.43 -6.13 -0.98
N CYS A 227 -8.62 -5.09 -1.18
CA CYS A 227 -9.04 -3.70 -0.95
C CYS A 227 -10.25 -3.32 -1.80
N TRP A 228 -10.29 -3.73 -3.07
CA TRP A 228 -11.45 -3.53 -3.95
C TRP A 228 -12.70 -4.28 -3.46
N ALA A 229 -12.53 -5.52 -3.01
CA ALA A 229 -13.62 -6.32 -2.44
C ALA A 229 -14.15 -5.70 -1.14
N PHE A 230 -13.29 -5.19 -0.26
CA PHE A 230 -13.65 -4.63 1.03
C PHE A 230 -14.39 -3.30 0.90
N ALA A 231 -14.02 -2.47 -0.08
CA ALA A 231 -14.78 -1.27 -0.46
C ALA A 231 -16.27 -1.57 -0.71
N ARG A 232 -16.55 -2.77 -1.24
CA ARG A 232 -17.90 -3.27 -1.54
C ARG A 232 -18.54 -4.03 -0.39
N ALA A 233 -17.75 -4.58 0.52
CA ALA A 233 -18.23 -5.38 1.64
C ALA A 233 -18.70 -4.51 2.82
N TYR A 234 -18.00 -3.42 3.13
CA TYR A 234 -18.19 -2.68 4.40
C TYR A 234 -18.85 -1.31 4.23
N HIS A 235 -19.65 -0.92 5.21
CA HIS A 235 -20.22 0.42 5.33
C HIS A 235 -19.13 1.42 5.79
N PRO A 236 -19.14 2.68 5.29
CA PRO A 236 -18.14 3.70 5.65
C PRO A 236 -17.84 3.81 7.14
N LYS A 237 -18.90 3.83 7.97
CA LYS A 237 -18.80 3.92 9.43
C LYS A 237 -17.92 2.82 10.07
N ASP A 238 -17.92 1.61 9.52
CA ASP A 238 -17.21 0.46 10.08
C ASP A 238 -15.79 0.33 9.51
N PHE A 239 -15.46 1.14 8.50
CA PHE A 239 -14.20 1.09 7.76
C PHE A 239 -13.30 2.30 7.98
N VAL A 240 -13.79 3.31 8.72
CA VAL A 240 -13.16 4.62 8.92
C VAL A 240 -11.70 4.54 9.38
N ASP A 241 -11.39 3.67 10.34
CA ASP A 241 -10.03 3.53 10.90
C ASP A 241 -9.01 2.99 9.89
N TYR A 242 -9.48 2.35 8.84
CA TYR A 242 -8.64 1.71 7.82
C TYR A 242 -8.50 2.56 6.56
N VAL A 243 -9.26 3.66 6.44
CA VAL A 243 -9.26 4.52 5.26
C VAL A 243 -7.87 5.08 4.98
N ILE A 244 -7.23 5.73 5.95
CA ILE A 244 -5.92 6.38 5.75
C ILE A 244 -4.82 5.36 5.42
N PRO A 245 -4.64 4.25 6.19
CA PRO A 245 -3.63 3.24 5.87
C PRO A 245 -3.81 2.61 4.48
N ILE A 246 -5.05 2.30 4.09
CA ILE A 246 -5.35 1.71 2.78
C ILE A 246 -5.16 2.73 1.67
N ALA A 247 -5.66 3.95 1.84
CA ALA A 247 -5.51 5.02 0.85
C ALA A 247 -4.04 5.29 0.57
N SER A 248 -3.24 5.48 1.62
CA SER A 248 -1.80 5.69 1.50
C SER A 248 -1.13 4.50 0.79
N SER A 249 -1.41 3.27 1.22
CA SER A 249 -0.80 2.07 0.62
C SER A 249 -1.17 1.91 -0.86
N LEU A 250 -2.43 2.11 -1.24
CA LEU A 250 -2.86 2.01 -2.63
C LEU A 250 -2.25 3.10 -3.51
N VAL A 251 -2.09 4.33 -3.00
CA VAL A 251 -1.38 5.40 -3.71
C VAL A 251 0.08 4.99 -3.94
N LEU A 252 0.78 4.52 -2.91
CA LEU A 252 2.17 4.06 -3.03
C LEU A 252 2.32 2.94 -4.06
N VAL A 253 1.44 1.93 -4.03
CA VAL A 253 1.46 0.84 -5.01
C VAL A 253 1.14 1.38 -6.42
N SER A 254 0.16 2.26 -6.57
CA SER A 254 -0.20 2.83 -7.88
C SER A 254 0.93 3.64 -8.52
N LEU A 255 1.78 4.27 -7.71
CA LEU A 255 2.88 5.12 -8.16
C LEU A 255 4.20 4.35 -8.33
N PHE A 256 4.53 3.48 -7.38
CA PHE A 256 5.90 2.96 -7.21
C PHE A 256 6.04 1.45 -7.41
N ASP A 257 4.96 0.75 -7.75
CA ASP A 257 5.08 -0.66 -8.11
C ASP A 257 5.83 -0.83 -9.44
N ARG A 258 6.70 -1.83 -9.51
CA ARG A 258 7.45 -2.19 -10.72
C ARG A 258 6.52 -2.63 -11.85
N GLU A 259 5.48 -3.40 -11.54
CA GLU A 259 4.61 -4.08 -12.48
C GLU A 259 3.40 -3.22 -12.83
N VAL A 260 3.15 -3.04 -14.14
CA VAL A 260 2.05 -2.19 -14.63
C VAL A 260 0.67 -2.72 -14.26
N SER A 261 0.50 -4.05 -14.23
CA SER A 261 -0.75 -4.68 -13.82
C SER A 261 -1.11 -4.33 -12.37
N VAL A 262 -0.11 -4.38 -11.48
CA VAL A 262 -0.31 -4.08 -10.06
C VAL A 262 -0.59 -2.60 -9.83
N ARG A 263 0.11 -1.69 -10.53
CA ARG A 263 -0.21 -0.25 -10.48
C ARG A 263 -1.66 0.04 -10.87
N ARG A 264 -2.14 -0.62 -11.95
CA ARG A 264 -3.53 -0.51 -12.42
C ARG A 264 -4.54 -1.11 -11.45
N ALA A 265 -4.21 -2.26 -10.84
CA ALA A 265 -5.05 -2.88 -9.83
C ALA A 265 -5.19 -1.99 -8.59
N ALA A 266 -4.10 -1.36 -8.14
CA ALA A 266 -4.11 -0.42 -7.03
C ALA A 266 -4.94 0.84 -7.34
N SER A 267 -4.76 1.42 -8.53
CA SER A 267 -5.57 2.56 -9.00
C SER A 267 -7.07 2.22 -9.04
N ALA A 268 -7.45 1.05 -9.56
CA ALA A 268 -8.83 0.60 -9.58
C ALA A 268 -9.40 0.34 -8.17
N ALA A 269 -8.60 -0.25 -7.27
CA ALA A 269 -8.99 -0.45 -5.88
C ALA A 269 -9.16 0.90 -5.13
N PHE A 270 -8.29 1.86 -5.41
CA PHE A 270 -8.39 3.21 -4.86
C PHE A 270 -9.67 3.89 -5.34
N GLN A 271 -9.95 3.86 -6.65
CA GLN A 271 -11.17 4.40 -7.25
C GLN A 271 -12.44 3.79 -6.62
N GLU A 272 -12.50 2.47 -6.46
CA GLU A 272 -13.65 1.79 -5.83
C GLU A 272 -13.87 2.25 -4.38
N ASN A 273 -12.77 2.46 -3.64
CA ASN A 273 -12.84 2.95 -2.27
C ASN A 273 -13.29 4.42 -2.22
N VAL A 274 -12.76 5.30 -3.07
CA VAL A 274 -13.23 6.70 -3.14
C VAL A 274 -14.73 6.75 -3.42
N GLY A 275 -15.21 5.98 -4.40
CA GLY A 275 -16.62 6.00 -4.78
C GLY A 275 -17.59 5.39 -3.76
N ARG A 276 -17.14 4.45 -2.90
CA ARG A 276 -18.03 3.73 -1.95
C ARG A 276 -17.84 4.10 -0.49
N GLN A 277 -16.63 4.45 -0.11
CA GLN A 277 -16.29 4.84 1.24
C GLN A 277 -16.36 6.36 1.41
N GLY A 278 -16.07 7.14 0.35
CA GLY A 278 -16.22 8.59 0.32
C GLY A 278 -15.25 9.39 1.19
N GLN A 279 -14.52 8.73 2.10
CA GLN A 279 -13.66 9.36 3.12
C GLN A 279 -12.17 9.34 2.76
N PHE A 280 -11.82 8.93 1.54
CA PHE A 280 -10.41 8.87 1.10
C PHE A 280 -9.88 10.30 0.89
N PRO A 281 -8.80 10.71 1.57
CA PRO A 281 -8.26 12.07 1.47
C PRO A 281 -7.94 12.45 0.01
N HIS A 282 -8.47 13.58 -0.47
CA HIS A 282 -8.24 14.06 -1.84
C HIS A 282 -8.51 13.01 -2.93
N GLY A 283 -9.45 12.09 -2.66
CA GLY A 283 -9.65 10.89 -3.46
C GLY A 283 -10.04 11.19 -4.91
N ILE A 284 -10.85 12.22 -5.16
CA ILE A 284 -11.33 12.58 -6.51
C ILE A 284 -10.20 13.16 -7.35
N GLU A 285 -9.38 14.04 -6.78
CA GLU A 285 -8.24 14.64 -7.46
C GLU A 285 -7.17 13.59 -7.75
N ILE A 286 -6.88 12.72 -6.79
CA ILE A 286 -5.89 11.66 -6.94
C ILE A 286 -6.37 10.61 -7.94
N LEU A 287 -7.63 10.16 -7.91
CA LEU A 287 -8.10 9.15 -8.88
C LEU A 287 -8.13 9.71 -10.31
N THR A 288 -8.37 11.01 -10.48
CA THR A 288 -8.38 11.66 -11.80
C THR A 288 -6.95 11.79 -12.33
N THR A 289 -5.98 12.03 -11.44
CA THR A 289 -4.56 12.16 -11.81
C THR A 289 -3.89 10.81 -12.01
N CYS A 290 -4.19 9.83 -11.15
CA CYS A 290 -3.59 8.50 -11.12
C CYS A 290 -4.58 7.45 -11.66
N ASP A 291 -5.18 7.72 -12.82
CA ASP A 291 -6.11 6.81 -13.46
C ASP A 291 -5.42 5.58 -14.09
N TYR A 292 -6.24 4.63 -14.56
CA TYR A 292 -5.77 3.37 -15.17
C TYR A 292 -4.74 3.56 -16.31
N PHE A 293 -4.88 4.61 -17.10
CA PHE A 293 -4.02 4.87 -18.26
C PHE A 293 -2.74 5.57 -17.84
N SER A 294 -2.85 6.59 -16.99
CA SER A 294 -1.76 7.42 -16.49
C SER A 294 -0.76 6.59 -15.69
N VAL A 295 -1.23 5.66 -14.86
CA VAL A 295 -0.33 4.75 -14.11
C VAL A 295 0.34 3.68 -14.98
N GLY A 296 0.08 3.68 -16.29
CA GLY A 296 0.69 2.78 -17.26
C GLY A 296 2.20 2.94 -17.37
N ASN A 297 2.71 4.18 -17.35
CA ASN A 297 4.13 4.47 -17.55
C ASN A 297 4.86 4.66 -16.21
N ARG A 298 5.83 3.79 -15.92
CA ARG A 298 6.57 3.78 -14.65
C ARG A 298 7.36 5.06 -14.40
N ALA A 299 8.08 5.58 -15.40
CA ALA A 299 8.85 6.82 -15.22
C ALA A 299 7.92 8.01 -14.99
N HIS A 300 6.78 8.07 -15.70
CA HIS A 300 5.75 9.06 -15.49
C HIS A 300 5.18 9.02 -14.07
N CYS A 301 4.88 7.82 -13.54
CA CYS A 301 4.43 7.66 -12.14
C CYS A 301 5.43 8.25 -11.14
N TYR A 302 6.71 7.89 -11.28
CA TYR A 302 7.76 8.31 -10.37
C TYR A 302 8.09 9.80 -10.45
N LEU A 303 8.03 10.40 -11.64
CA LEU A 303 8.63 11.72 -11.89
C LEU A 303 7.60 12.83 -12.15
N GLN A 304 6.32 12.51 -12.34
CA GLN A 304 5.27 13.48 -12.65
C GLN A 304 4.02 13.26 -11.79
N LEU A 305 3.48 12.03 -11.74
CA LEU A 305 2.29 11.76 -10.93
C LEU A 305 2.58 11.88 -9.44
N SER A 306 3.71 11.35 -8.98
CA SER A 306 4.16 11.50 -7.59
C SER A 306 4.23 12.97 -7.16
N VAL A 307 4.80 13.84 -7.99
CA VAL A 307 4.91 15.29 -7.72
C VAL A 307 3.53 15.94 -7.65
N SER A 308 2.58 15.46 -8.46
CA SER A 308 1.20 15.94 -8.46
C SER A 308 0.46 15.53 -7.18
N VAL A 309 0.66 14.28 -6.73
CA VAL A 309 0.09 13.76 -5.48
C VAL A 309 0.74 14.38 -4.24
N ALA A 310 2.02 14.74 -4.31
CA ALA A 310 2.74 15.40 -3.22
C ALA A 310 2.22 16.79 -2.85
N LYS A 311 1.24 17.33 -3.57
CA LYS A 311 0.48 18.51 -3.15
C LYS A 311 -0.43 18.23 -1.95
N PHE A 312 -0.71 16.95 -1.67
CA PHE A 312 -1.59 16.49 -0.60
C PHE A 312 -0.75 15.97 0.56
N LYS A 313 -0.78 16.69 1.69
CA LYS A 313 0.08 16.47 2.86
C LYS A 313 0.00 15.06 3.44
N GLU A 314 -1.16 14.41 3.32
CA GLU A 314 -1.43 13.05 3.83
C GLU A 314 -0.56 11.99 3.14
N TYR A 315 -0.03 12.29 1.96
CA TYR A 315 0.72 11.35 1.13
C TYR A 315 2.21 11.67 1.01
N ILE A 316 2.65 12.88 1.35
CA ILE A 316 4.06 13.32 1.18
C ILE A 316 5.01 12.42 1.96
N GLU A 317 4.86 12.35 3.29
CA GLU A 317 5.76 11.59 4.15
C GLU A 317 5.72 10.08 3.84
N PRO A 318 4.54 9.43 3.66
CA PRO A 318 4.50 8.04 3.21
C PRO A 318 5.21 7.78 1.89
N MET A 319 5.10 8.71 0.92
CA MET A 319 5.77 8.57 -0.38
C MET A 319 7.28 8.68 -0.25
N ILE A 320 7.77 9.71 0.43
CA ILE A 320 9.21 9.89 0.67
C ILE A 320 9.76 8.70 1.46
N GLY A 321 9.09 8.31 2.54
CA GLY A 321 9.45 7.15 3.34
C GLY A 321 9.49 5.86 2.53
N HIS A 322 8.54 5.63 1.62
CA HIS A 322 8.54 4.44 0.75
C HIS A 322 9.72 4.45 -0.25
N LEU A 323 10.01 5.61 -0.84
CA LEU A 323 11.15 5.75 -1.75
C LEU A 323 12.45 5.43 -1.02
N VAL A 324 12.67 6.02 0.15
CA VAL A 324 13.89 5.88 0.94
C VAL A 324 14.06 4.48 1.51
N ASN A 325 13.03 3.95 2.17
CA ASN A 325 13.12 2.70 2.94
C ASN A 325 12.98 1.44 2.07
N VAL A 326 12.35 1.56 0.89
CA VAL A 326 12.02 0.41 0.05
C VAL A 326 12.63 0.52 -1.34
N ARG A 327 12.44 1.65 -2.03
CA ARG A 327 12.78 1.75 -3.47
C ARG A 327 14.25 2.03 -3.74
N LEU A 328 14.94 2.82 -2.90
CA LEU A 328 16.40 3.01 -3.01
C LEU A 328 17.18 1.71 -2.78
N GLY A 329 16.65 0.81 -1.93
CA GLY A 329 17.22 -0.52 -1.68
C GLY A 329 16.81 -1.61 -2.67
N HIS A 330 15.97 -1.29 -3.66
CA HIS A 330 15.40 -2.27 -4.55
C HIS A 330 16.47 -2.95 -5.41
N TRP A 331 16.29 -4.22 -5.80
CA TRP A 331 17.30 -4.97 -6.56
C TRP A 331 17.39 -4.58 -8.04
N ASP A 332 16.28 -4.12 -8.64
CA ASP A 332 16.24 -3.55 -9.99
C ASP A 332 16.87 -2.15 -10.00
N ASP A 333 17.91 -1.95 -10.80
CA ASP A 333 18.66 -0.70 -10.91
C ASP A 333 17.81 0.47 -11.44
N SER A 334 16.91 0.19 -12.40
CA SER A 334 16.02 1.20 -12.95
C SER A 334 15.03 1.74 -11.90
N ILE A 335 14.59 0.88 -10.97
CA ILE A 335 13.73 1.27 -9.85
C ILE A 335 14.50 2.16 -8.87
N ARG A 336 15.75 1.80 -8.54
CA ARG A 336 16.60 2.62 -7.66
C ARG A 336 16.85 4.00 -8.26
N TYR A 337 17.19 4.04 -9.55
CA TYR A 337 17.45 5.29 -10.26
C TYR A 337 16.21 6.18 -10.30
N LEU A 338 15.05 5.64 -10.70
CA LEU A 338 13.79 6.40 -10.69
C LEU A 338 13.41 6.89 -9.29
N ALA A 339 13.67 6.10 -8.25
CA ALA A 339 13.42 6.50 -6.87
C ALA A 339 14.29 7.68 -6.43
N ALA A 340 15.57 7.68 -6.80
CA ALA A 340 16.47 8.79 -6.52
C ALA A 340 16.02 10.07 -7.23
N CYS A 341 15.73 10.01 -8.53
CA CYS A 341 15.24 11.18 -9.28
C CYS A 341 13.88 11.67 -8.75
N ALA A 342 13.00 10.76 -8.30
CA ALA A 342 11.74 11.12 -7.67
C ALA A 342 11.98 11.89 -6.36
N LEU A 343 12.95 11.49 -5.53
CA LEU A 343 13.31 12.22 -4.31
C LEU A 343 13.78 13.64 -4.62
N GLY A 344 14.64 13.82 -5.62
CA GLY A 344 15.07 15.15 -6.07
C GLY A 344 13.89 16.04 -6.47
N LYS A 345 12.92 15.50 -7.21
CA LYS A 345 11.70 16.24 -7.59
C LYS A 345 10.74 16.51 -6.43
N LEU A 346 10.66 15.59 -5.48
CA LEU A 346 9.80 15.72 -4.30
C LEU A 346 10.39 16.66 -3.23
N TYR A 347 11.66 17.07 -3.38
CA TYR A 347 12.32 18.00 -2.46
C TYR A 347 11.49 19.25 -2.16
N ILE A 348 10.86 19.84 -3.18
CA ILE A 348 10.05 21.05 -3.04
C ILE A 348 8.81 20.87 -2.15
N ALA A 349 8.36 19.64 -1.94
CA ALA A 349 7.15 19.37 -1.16
C ALA A 349 7.41 19.51 0.35
N ASP A 350 8.61 19.12 0.81
CA ASP A 350 9.02 19.27 2.21
C ASP A 350 10.57 19.37 2.32
N PRO A 351 11.15 20.54 2.05
CA PRO A 351 12.60 20.74 2.06
C PRO A 351 13.24 20.48 3.43
N ASP A 352 12.56 20.87 4.52
CA ASP A 352 13.10 20.74 5.87
C ASP A 352 13.14 19.27 6.30
N TYR A 353 12.06 18.50 6.09
CA TYR A 353 12.05 17.06 6.33
C TYR A 353 13.12 16.33 5.50
N MET A 354 13.26 16.71 4.23
CA MET A 354 14.24 16.12 3.32
C MET A 354 15.69 16.36 3.78
N MET A 355 16.02 17.56 4.28
CA MET A 355 17.38 17.88 4.70
C MET A 355 17.70 17.43 6.12
N GLU A 356 16.74 17.49 7.04
CA GLU A 356 16.98 17.20 8.46
C GLU A 356 16.85 15.72 8.80
N ILE A 357 15.98 14.98 8.11
CA ILE A 357 15.70 13.58 8.40
C ILE A 357 16.19 12.67 7.28
N VAL A 358 15.73 12.91 6.04
CA VAL A 358 15.97 11.99 4.92
C VAL A 358 17.44 11.96 4.49
N LEU A 359 18.06 13.14 4.32
CA LEU A 359 19.44 13.24 3.85
C LEU A 359 20.43 12.52 4.80
N PRO A 360 20.42 12.75 6.13
CA PRO A 360 21.19 11.96 7.07
C PRO A 360 20.98 10.44 6.96
N GLN A 361 19.72 10.03 6.80
CA GLN A 361 19.37 8.62 6.70
C GLN A 361 19.98 7.96 5.46
N ILE A 362 19.85 8.58 4.29
CA ILE A 362 20.40 8.01 3.04
C ILE A 362 21.93 8.11 3.00
N ILE A 363 22.55 9.13 3.60
CA ILE A 363 24.03 9.17 3.73
C ILE A 363 24.51 7.98 4.57
N SER A 364 23.86 7.71 5.71
CA SER A 364 24.18 6.53 6.52
C SER A 364 23.98 5.22 5.74
N GLY A 365 22.88 5.13 4.97
CA GLY A 365 22.56 4.00 4.10
C GLY A 365 23.56 3.77 2.96
N SER A 366 24.30 4.81 2.55
CA SER A 366 25.35 4.74 1.54
C SER A 366 26.62 4.04 2.03
N ILE A 367 26.81 3.96 3.35
CA ILE A 367 28.03 3.43 3.98
C ILE A 367 27.79 2.07 4.66
N LYS A 368 26.62 1.89 5.30
CA LYS A 368 26.35 0.75 6.20
C LYS A 368 25.14 -0.09 5.77
N SER A 369 25.06 -0.47 4.50
CA SER A 369 23.92 -1.26 3.99
C SER A 369 24.30 -2.28 2.93
N THR A 370 23.31 -2.98 2.37
CA THR A 370 23.47 -3.90 1.24
C THR A 370 23.92 -3.15 -0.02
N LEU A 371 24.56 -3.84 -0.96
CA LEU A 371 25.07 -3.25 -2.20
C LEU A 371 24.03 -2.41 -2.96
N HIS A 372 22.82 -2.94 -3.13
CA HIS A 372 21.73 -2.24 -3.81
C HIS A 372 21.34 -0.96 -3.07
N ASN A 373 21.19 -1.03 -1.75
CA ASN A 373 20.83 0.11 -0.93
C ASN A 373 21.93 1.17 -0.89
N GLN A 374 23.20 0.76 -0.83
CA GLN A 374 24.32 1.69 -0.94
C GLN A 374 24.23 2.48 -2.24
N GLN A 375 24.09 1.79 -3.38
CA GLN A 375 24.01 2.45 -4.68
C GLN A 375 22.82 3.41 -4.78
N GLY A 376 21.61 2.96 -4.39
CA GLY A 376 20.43 3.82 -4.43
C GLY A 376 20.54 5.01 -3.49
N CYS A 377 21.06 4.83 -2.29
CA CYS A 377 21.31 5.92 -1.36
C CYS A 377 22.32 6.95 -1.89
N ILE A 378 23.36 6.53 -2.62
CA ILE A 378 24.30 7.48 -3.23
C ILE A 378 23.59 8.27 -4.34
N PHE A 379 22.78 7.62 -5.19
CA PHE A 379 21.97 8.33 -6.20
C PHE A 379 21.02 9.34 -5.54
N GLY A 380 20.29 8.92 -4.50
CA GLY A 380 19.37 9.79 -3.78
C GLY A 380 20.08 10.98 -3.11
N THR A 381 21.30 10.77 -2.60
CA THR A 381 22.11 11.84 -2.03
C THR A 381 22.47 12.88 -3.09
N GLY A 382 22.93 12.44 -4.26
CA GLY A 382 23.24 13.33 -5.38
C GLY A 382 22.02 14.15 -5.84
N GLU A 383 20.87 13.49 -5.99
CA GLU A 383 19.62 14.13 -6.43
C GLU A 383 19.11 15.17 -5.42
N LEU A 384 19.13 14.87 -4.11
CA LEU A 384 18.71 15.83 -3.08
C LEU A 384 19.64 17.03 -2.99
N LEU A 385 20.96 16.83 -3.11
CA LEU A 385 21.93 17.93 -3.09
C LEU A 385 21.77 18.84 -4.32
N CYS A 386 21.53 18.24 -5.49
CA CYS A 386 21.27 18.99 -6.73
C CYS A 386 19.96 19.79 -6.66
N ALA A 387 18.91 19.21 -6.08
CA ALA A 387 17.64 19.91 -5.89
C ALA A 387 17.79 21.10 -4.92
N SER A 388 18.49 20.89 -3.79
CA SER A 388 18.75 21.92 -2.78
C SER A 388 19.58 23.10 -3.32
N SER A 389 20.61 22.82 -4.14
CA SER A 389 21.44 23.87 -4.74
C SER A 389 20.68 24.68 -5.79
N SER A 390 19.86 24.02 -6.61
CA SER A 390 19.05 24.67 -7.64
C SER A 390 18.06 25.68 -7.06
N ILE A 391 17.47 25.38 -5.91
CA ILE A 391 16.55 26.28 -5.21
C ILE A 391 17.28 27.44 -4.55
N SER A 392 18.45 27.17 -3.96
CA SER A 392 19.31 28.22 -3.41
C SER A 392 19.67 29.26 -4.48
N ASN A 393 20.05 28.81 -5.69
CA ASN A 393 20.39 29.70 -6.81
C ASN A 393 19.19 30.49 -7.34
N ASN A 394 18.00 29.89 -7.40
CA ASN A 394 16.78 30.59 -7.84
C ASN A 394 16.35 31.69 -6.85
N ASN A 395 16.51 31.45 -5.54
CA ASN A 395 16.21 32.46 -4.52
C ASN A 395 17.21 33.63 -4.58
N SER A 396 18.50 33.35 -4.79
CA SER A 396 19.55 34.37 -5.00
C SER A 396 19.27 35.26 -6.22
N ASN A 397 18.82 34.66 -7.32
CA ASN A 397 18.49 35.40 -8.54
C ASN A 397 17.20 36.23 -8.41
N SER A 398 16.18 35.74 -7.68
CA SER A 398 14.94 36.52 -7.47
C SER A 398 15.15 37.74 -6.55
N ASN A 399 16.03 37.61 -5.56
CA ASN A 399 16.37 38.70 -4.62
C ASN A 399 17.21 39.81 -5.27
N ASN A 400 17.90 39.52 -6.37
CA ASN A 400 18.61 40.54 -7.16
C ASN A 400 17.67 41.37 -8.06
N SER A 401 16.41 40.98 -8.21
CA SER A 401 15.39 41.71 -8.99
C SER A 401 14.41 42.54 -8.15
N ASN A 402 14.43 42.43 -6.81
CA ASN A 402 13.66 43.28 -5.90
C ASN A 402 14.53 43.73 -4.73
N SER A 403 15.42 44.70 -4.96
CA SER A 403 16.08 45.43 -3.90
C SER A 403 15.12 46.47 -3.30
N ASN A 404 14.44 46.10 -2.22
CA ASN A 404 14.36 46.93 -1.01
C ASN A 404 13.57 46.25 0.12
N SER A 405 14.10 46.40 1.33
CA SER A 405 13.55 46.08 2.66
C SER A 405 13.72 44.64 3.21
N ILE A 406 14.79 44.51 4.02
CA ILE A 406 14.85 44.06 5.42
C ILE A 406 14.39 42.63 5.79
N SER A 407 15.30 41.99 6.56
CA SER A 407 15.21 40.79 7.39
C SER A 407 15.38 39.43 6.70
N ASN A 408 16.65 39.10 6.38
CA ASN A 408 17.07 37.77 5.94
C ASN A 408 17.90 37.08 7.06
N SER A 409 17.23 36.70 8.15
CA SER A 409 17.84 35.95 9.28
C SER A 409 17.52 34.45 9.25
N ASN A 410 16.51 34.01 8.48
CA ASN A 410 16.15 32.59 8.38
C ASN A 410 16.87 31.85 7.24
N SER A 411 17.18 32.50 6.11
CA SER A 411 17.88 31.86 4.97
C SER A 411 19.35 31.52 5.28
N ASN A 412 20.04 32.36 6.06
CA ASN A 412 21.44 32.13 6.46
C ASN A 412 21.56 30.99 7.49
N ASN A 413 20.51 30.72 8.28
CA ASN A 413 20.53 29.64 9.27
C ASN A 413 20.42 28.27 8.61
N ASN A 414 19.61 28.11 7.55
CA ASN A 414 19.52 26.83 6.82
C ASN A 414 20.80 26.52 6.03
N SER A 415 21.39 27.49 5.31
CA SER A 415 22.68 27.28 4.62
C SER A 415 23.79 26.86 5.60
N ASN A 416 23.92 27.56 6.73
CA ASN A 416 24.92 27.23 7.75
C ASN A 416 24.67 25.87 8.42
N LYS A 417 23.41 25.48 8.64
CA LYS A 417 23.05 24.18 9.24
C LYS A 417 23.31 23.03 8.27
N ILE A 418 23.01 23.21 6.98
CA ILE A 418 23.34 22.28 5.90
C ILE A 418 24.86 22.12 5.77
N LYS A 419 25.61 23.23 5.80
CA LYS A 419 27.08 23.26 5.76
C LYS A 419 27.71 22.52 6.95
N LEU A 420 27.18 22.71 8.17
CA LEU A 420 27.66 22.02 9.37
C LEU A 420 27.38 20.51 9.32
N ASN A 421 26.20 20.12 8.83
CA ASN A 421 25.81 18.72 8.68
C ASN A 421 26.65 18.04 7.59
N LEU A 422 26.80 18.65 6.41
CA LEU A 422 27.65 18.14 5.33
C LEU A 422 29.09 17.96 5.79
N LYS A 423 29.64 18.90 6.56
CA LYS A 423 31.01 18.81 7.09
C LYS A 423 31.19 17.69 8.14
N LYS A 424 30.15 17.41 8.94
CA LYS A 424 30.11 16.26 9.88
C LYS A 424 30.01 14.92 9.14
N TYR A 425 29.23 14.84 8.07
CA TYR A 425 29.10 13.63 7.27
C TYR A 425 30.29 13.39 6.34
N TRP A 426 30.96 14.46 5.89
CA TRP A 426 32.20 14.41 5.11
C TRP A 426 33.36 13.76 5.86
N THR A 427 33.58 14.14 7.12
CA THR A 427 34.62 13.51 7.98
C THR A 427 34.33 12.03 8.27
N ALA A 428 33.07 11.59 8.17
CA ALA A 428 32.69 10.17 8.24
C ALA A 428 32.76 9.43 6.89
N GLY A 429 32.72 10.17 5.77
CA GLY A 429 32.69 9.66 4.39
C GLY A 429 34.07 9.48 3.74
N GLU A 430 35.12 10.15 4.21
CA GLU A 430 36.49 10.05 3.66
C GLU A 430 37.10 8.62 3.74
N THR A 431 36.53 7.72 4.56
CA THR A 431 36.95 6.31 4.64
C THR A 431 36.20 5.37 3.66
N ALA A 432 35.15 5.83 2.98
CA ALA A 432 34.30 5.01 2.11
C ALA A 432 34.82 4.80 0.66
N PRO A 433 35.47 5.77 -0.01
CA PRO A 433 35.93 5.60 -1.40
C PRO A 433 36.96 4.47 -1.58
N GLN A 434 37.77 4.21 -0.55
CA GLN A 434 38.78 3.15 -0.58
C GLN A 434 38.19 1.74 -0.57
N ARG A 435 36.96 1.54 -0.06
CA ARG A 435 36.27 0.24 -0.03
C ARG A 435 35.50 -0.08 -1.31
N LEU A 436 35.16 0.92 -2.12
CA LEU A 436 34.41 0.74 -3.37
C LEU A 436 35.24 0.13 -4.52
N ASN A 437 36.54 -0.05 -4.32
CA ASN A 437 37.47 -0.40 -5.39
C ASN A 437 37.66 -1.92 -5.60
N ILE A 438 37.02 -2.79 -4.80
CA ILE A 438 37.37 -4.23 -4.77
C ILE A 438 36.34 -5.17 -5.43
N ASP A 439 35.05 -4.84 -5.53
CA ASP A 439 34.02 -5.85 -5.92
C ASP A 439 33.11 -5.50 -7.13
N PHE A 440 33.45 -4.54 -7.98
CA PHE A 440 32.58 -4.14 -9.11
C PHE A 440 33.09 -4.59 -10.49
N LEU A 441 32.32 -5.44 -11.19
CA LEU A 441 32.21 -5.53 -12.67
C LEU A 441 30.94 -6.36 -13.04
N PRO A 442 30.15 -6.00 -14.10
CA PRO A 442 30.69 -5.89 -15.45
C PRO A 442 30.30 -4.67 -16.32
N ASP A 443 29.56 -3.65 -15.84
CA ASP A 443 29.21 -2.49 -16.70
C ASP A 443 30.04 -1.23 -16.35
N THR A 444 31.30 -1.24 -16.80
CA THR A 444 32.32 -0.22 -16.53
C THR A 444 31.99 1.16 -17.09
N ASN A 445 31.17 1.25 -18.13
CA ASN A 445 30.85 2.52 -18.78
C ASN A 445 29.91 3.39 -17.93
N LYS A 446 28.85 2.80 -17.37
CA LYS A 446 27.92 3.51 -16.48
C LYS A 446 28.56 3.89 -15.13
N ILE A 447 29.48 3.06 -14.63
CA ILE A 447 30.25 3.35 -13.41
C ILE A 447 31.20 4.53 -13.66
N ASN A 448 31.84 4.61 -14.82
CA ASN A 448 32.70 5.74 -15.17
C ASN A 448 31.88 7.02 -15.35
N GLU A 449 30.73 6.95 -16.02
CA GLU A 449 29.80 8.08 -16.15
C GLU A 449 29.29 8.54 -14.78
N PHE A 450 29.00 7.62 -13.87
CA PHE A 450 28.65 7.91 -12.48
C PHE A 450 29.81 8.52 -11.68
N LYS A 451 31.03 7.99 -11.80
CA LYS A 451 32.23 8.57 -11.17
C LYS A 451 32.50 9.98 -11.66
N ILE A 452 32.35 10.22 -12.96
CA ILE A 452 32.48 11.56 -13.57
C ILE A 452 31.39 12.47 -13.05
N THR A 453 30.13 12.03 -13.04
CA THR A 453 29.00 12.82 -12.56
C THR A 453 29.14 13.18 -11.08
N LEU A 454 29.50 12.20 -10.24
CA LEU A 454 29.74 12.39 -8.81
C LEU A 454 30.94 13.32 -8.58
N SER A 455 32.06 13.11 -9.28
CA SER A 455 33.24 13.99 -9.19
C SER A 455 32.92 15.41 -9.63
N ASN A 456 32.16 15.59 -10.72
CA ASN A 456 31.76 16.90 -11.22
C ASN A 456 30.80 17.59 -10.25
N THR A 457 29.83 16.88 -9.68
CA THR A 457 28.93 17.46 -8.66
C THR A 457 29.66 17.79 -7.37
N LEU A 458 30.64 16.97 -6.97
CA LEU A 458 31.47 17.24 -5.80
C LEU A 458 32.40 18.44 -6.02
N GLN A 459 32.97 18.58 -7.22
CA GLN A 459 33.75 19.72 -7.62
C GLN A 459 32.88 20.99 -7.65
N THR A 460 31.68 20.90 -8.22
CA THR A 460 30.70 22.00 -8.24
C THR A 460 30.35 22.43 -6.81
N LEU A 461 30.15 21.49 -5.88
CA LEU A 461 29.92 21.80 -4.46
C LEU A 461 31.14 22.44 -3.79
N GLN A 462 32.36 22.00 -4.11
CA GLN A 462 33.58 22.63 -3.60
C GLN A 462 33.77 24.05 -4.13
N ASP A 463 33.44 24.28 -5.40
CA ASP A 463 33.59 25.59 -6.04
C ASP A 463 32.52 26.56 -5.49
N LEU A 464 31.28 26.10 -5.30
CA LEU A 464 30.23 26.86 -4.61
C LEU A 464 30.61 27.21 -3.16
N LEU A 465 31.22 26.26 -2.42
CA LEU A 465 31.69 26.50 -1.05
C LEU A 465 32.83 27.53 -1.00
N LYS A 466 33.71 27.55 -2.02
CA LYS A 466 34.79 28.52 -2.15
C LYS A 466 34.30 29.90 -2.56
N GLU A 467 33.36 29.98 -3.52
CA GLU A 467 32.75 31.25 -3.97
C GLU A 467 32.00 31.96 -2.83
N GLU A 468 31.31 31.19 -1.98
CA GLU A 468 30.62 31.71 -0.81
C GLU A 468 31.60 32.16 0.29
N GLU A 469 32.72 31.46 0.48
CA GLU A 469 33.81 31.90 1.37
C GLU A 469 34.48 33.18 0.88
N THR A 470 34.69 33.35 -0.43
CA THR A 470 35.27 34.57 -1.00
C THR A 470 34.32 35.76 -0.89
N THR A 471 33.03 35.58 -1.17
CA THR A 471 32.03 36.65 -1.05
C THR A 471 31.82 37.10 0.40
N ILE A 472 31.88 36.18 1.37
CA ILE A 472 31.90 36.54 2.80
C ILE A 472 33.19 37.31 3.12
N LYS A 473 34.36 36.83 2.68
CA LYS A 473 35.64 37.48 3.00
C LYS A 473 35.77 38.88 2.39
N ASP A 474 35.19 39.10 1.21
CA ASP A 474 35.17 40.39 0.52
C ASP A 474 34.16 41.36 1.14
N ASN A 475 32.97 40.88 1.57
CA ASN A 475 32.03 41.67 2.36
C ASN A 475 32.61 42.11 3.71
N TRP A 476 33.42 41.25 4.36
CA TRP A 476 34.11 41.59 5.60
C TRP A 476 35.28 42.56 5.41
N LYS A 477 35.90 42.61 4.22
CA LYS A 477 36.88 43.64 3.86
C LYS A 477 36.20 44.98 3.59
N GLY A 478 35.07 45.00 2.88
CA GLY A 478 34.30 46.23 2.62
C GLY A 478 33.83 46.93 3.90
N ILE A 479 33.43 46.17 4.92
CA ILE A 479 33.01 46.73 6.23
C ILE A 479 34.18 47.34 7.02
N LYS A 480 35.41 46.84 6.83
CA LYS A 480 36.61 47.40 7.49
C LYS A 480 37.16 48.65 6.80
N GLU A 481 36.79 48.90 5.55
CA GLU A 481 37.33 50.00 4.73
C GLU A 481 36.41 51.23 4.64
N THR A 482 35.20 51.18 5.20
CA THR A 482 34.34 52.37 5.38
C THR A 482 34.74 53.18 6.63
N PRO A 483 35.20 54.44 6.50
CA PRO A 483 35.46 55.29 7.65
C PRO A 483 34.14 55.66 8.33
N ILE A 484 34.08 55.49 9.65
CA ILE A 484 33.00 56.02 10.50
C ILE A 484 33.10 57.56 10.44
N PRO A 485 32.03 58.30 10.06
CA PRO A 485 32.05 59.76 10.13
C PRO A 485 32.10 60.17 11.60
N ALA A 486 33.12 60.94 11.98
CA ALA A 486 33.21 61.52 13.33
C ALA A 486 32.15 62.63 13.49
N CYS A 487 31.37 62.54 14.56
CA CYS A 487 30.67 63.68 15.18
C CYS A 487 31.36 64.02 16.50
#